data_AF-A0A4Y2J874-F1
#
_entry.id   AF-A0A4Y2J874-F1
#
_cell.length_a   1.000
_cell.length_b   1.000
_cell.length_c   1.000
_cell.angle_alpha   90.00
_cell.angle_beta   90.00
_cell.angle_gamma   90.00
#
_symmetry.space_group_name_H-M   'P 1'
#
loop_
_entity.id
_entity.type
_entity.pdbx_description
1 polymer ?
#
loop_
_entity_poly.entity_id
_entity_poly.type
_entity_poly.pdbx_seq_one_letter_code
_entity_poly.pdbx_strand_id
1 'polypeptide(L)'
;MFILLGETPERGINWLKPGTTHHPRWMPSILYPAKMFAFSAQAGYNKDMISKLEALCKFNALFYVKNWLSSSIVADAPYNDFKLWHDLKKYCRHDPQVSNAAMKAMERHLWYLTEECAVFSLFSNRLSSSERQLIARTLLRIPPPKEFESERVHPTFPIFNHSTKLSSLIGPKSWFLFHSMGIGAEWLGKPVSEWYNDPNYQEAETYVRHVKVVNDLSERDVKLMQDFSTSVTNDETQKQFLLQVVDYHRKQTPNFQKETLNKLSLI
;
A
#
# COMPACT_ATOMS: atom_id res chain seq x y z
N MET A 1 -28.37 7.81 -8.16
CA MET A 1 -28.95 7.02 -7.06
C MET A 1 -29.68 8.02 -6.17
N PHE A 2 -31.00 8.05 -6.27
CA PHE A 2 -31.82 8.95 -5.46
C PHE A 2 -31.83 8.42 -4.02
N ILE A 3 -31.38 9.26 -3.09
CA ILE A 3 -31.56 9.06 -1.66
C ILE A 3 -33.00 9.51 -1.38
N LEU A 4 -33.92 8.56 -1.14
CA LEU A 4 -35.28 8.90 -0.73
C LEU A 4 -35.39 8.80 0.79
N LEU A 5 -35.67 9.96 1.38
CA LEU A 5 -35.96 10.20 2.79
C LEU A 5 -37.30 9.55 3.17
N GLY A 6 -37.33 8.22 3.29
CA GLY A 6 -38.42 7.52 3.97
C GLY A 6 -39.64 7.13 3.13
N GLU A 7 -39.69 7.47 1.84
CA GLU A 7 -40.79 7.04 0.94
C GLU A 7 -40.33 5.98 -0.07
N THR A 8 -41.24 5.05 -0.40
CA THR A 8 -41.01 4.02 -1.42
C THR A 8 -41.57 4.52 -2.76
N PRO A 9 -40.78 4.55 -3.86
CA PRO A 9 -41.27 4.97 -5.17
C PRO A 9 -42.43 4.10 -5.68
N GLU A 10 -43.32 4.65 -6.50
CA GLU A 10 -44.42 3.89 -7.14
C GLU A 10 -43.95 2.64 -7.90
N ARG A 11 -42.72 2.65 -8.42
CA ARG A 11 -42.10 1.51 -9.13
C ARG A 11 -41.35 0.54 -8.22
N GLY A 12 -41.44 0.70 -6.90
CA GLY A 12 -40.65 -0.03 -5.91
C GLY A 12 -39.18 0.38 -5.90
N ILE A 13 -38.41 -0.24 -5.00
CA ILE A 13 -36.95 -0.07 -4.90
C ILE A 13 -36.27 -1.21 -5.65
N ASN A 14 -35.69 -0.89 -6.81
CA ASN A 14 -34.91 -1.86 -7.58
C ASN A 14 -33.42 -1.68 -7.28
N TRP A 15 -32.87 -2.60 -6.48
CA TRP A 15 -31.43 -2.67 -6.24
C TRP A 15 -30.74 -3.27 -7.47
N LEU A 16 -29.97 -2.45 -8.18
CA LEU A 16 -29.03 -2.98 -9.15
C LEU A 16 -27.93 -3.72 -8.40
N LYS A 17 -27.67 -4.96 -8.82
CA LYS A 17 -26.49 -5.69 -8.34
C LYS A 17 -25.25 -4.82 -8.61
N PRO A 18 -24.27 -4.79 -7.69
CA PRO A 18 -23.00 -4.12 -7.95
C PRO A 18 -22.46 -4.58 -9.31
N GLY A 19 -22.17 -3.63 -10.19
CA GLY A 19 -21.52 -3.93 -11.46
C GLY A 19 -20.17 -4.59 -11.22
N THR A 20 -19.65 -5.29 -12.22
CA THR A 20 -18.35 -5.97 -12.17
C THR A 20 -17.28 -5.05 -11.57
N THR A 21 -16.77 -5.43 -10.40
CA THR A 21 -15.62 -4.76 -9.81
C THR A 21 -14.39 -5.19 -10.58
N HIS A 22 -13.92 -4.33 -11.49
CA HIS A 22 -12.57 -4.50 -12.03
C HIS A 22 -11.58 -4.31 -10.87
N HIS A 23 -10.84 -5.37 -10.54
CA HIS A 23 -9.75 -5.39 -9.55
C HIS A 23 -8.82 -4.15 -9.53
N PRO A 24 -8.55 -3.44 -10.64
CA PRO A 24 -7.77 -2.20 -10.61
C PRO A 24 -8.37 -0.99 -9.88
N ARG A 25 -9.66 -1.01 -9.48
CA ARG A 25 -10.30 0.09 -8.72
C ARG A 25 -10.65 -0.37 -7.30
N TRP A 26 -9.80 -0.03 -6.34
CA TRP A 26 -9.93 -0.43 -4.93
C TRP A 26 -11.08 0.26 -4.17
N MET A 27 -11.40 1.53 -4.48
CA MET A 27 -12.50 2.26 -3.82
C MET A 27 -13.85 1.54 -3.93
N PRO A 28 -14.26 1.01 -5.11
CA PRO A 28 -15.40 0.11 -5.23
C PRO A 28 -15.43 -1.04 -4.22
N SER A 29 -14.29 -1.68 -3.95
CA SER A 29 -14.16 -2.80 -3.01
C SER A 29 -14.39 -2.40 -1.54
N ILE A 30 -14.43 -1.09 -1.25
CA ILE A 30 -14.78 -0.55 0.07
C ILE A 30 -16.20 0.02 0.07
N LEU A 31 -16.52 0.85 -0.93
CA LEU A 31 -17.78 1.56 -1.01
C LEU A 31 -18.97 0.64 -1.28
N TYR A 32 -18.80 -0.42 -2.08
CA TYR A 32 -19.90 -1.36 -2.34
C TYR A 32 -20.26 -2.18 -1.10
N PRO A 33 -19.32 -2.83 -0.39
CA PRO A 33 -19.66 -3.49 0.87
C PRO A 33 -20.29 -2.55 1.90
N ALA A 34 -19.78 -1.31 2.02
CA ALA A 34 -20.35 -0.32 2.93
C ALA A 34 -21.81 0.03 2.60
N LYS A 35 -22.12 0.21 1.31
CA LYS A 35 -23.50 0.44 0.85
C LYS A 35 -24.38 -0.79 1.07
N MET A 36 -23.90 -1.98 0.70
CA MET A 36 -24.63 -3.23 0.90
C MET A 36 -24.94 -3.47 2.38
N PHE A 37 -24.01 -3.14 3.27
CA PHE A 37 -24.22 -3.22 4.70
C PHE A 37 -25.25 -2.20 5.19
N ALA A 38 -25.11 -0.93 4.80
CA ALA A 38 -26.01 0.16 5.20
C ALA A 38 -27.47 -0.08 4.78
N PHE A 39 -27.69 -0.71 3.63
CA PHE A 39 -29.02 -1.02 3.11
C PHE A 39 -29.43 -2.49 3.31
N SER A 40 -28.72 -3.23 4.15
CA SER A 40 -28.96 -4.67 4.35
C SER A 40 -30.40 -5.01 4.75
N ALA A 41 -31.04 -4.18 5.56
CA ALA A 41 -32.44 -4.33 5.96
C ALA A 41 -33.42 -4.22 4.77
N GLN A 42 -33.10 -3.42 3.76
CA GLN A 42 -33.92 -3.22 2.55
C GLN A 42 -33.55 -4.21 1.44
N ALA A 43 -32.34 -4.77 1.47
CA ALA A 43 -31.81 -5.64 0.42
C ALA A 43 -32.18 -7.12 0.59
N GLY A 44 -32.81 -7.50 1.70
CA GLY A 44 -33.26 -8.87 1.96
C GLY A 44 -32.11 -9.87 2.15
N TYR A 45 -30.92 -9.40 2.57
CA TYR A 45 -29.77 -10.27 2.82
C TYR A 45 -29.99 -11.16 4.04
N ASN A 46 -29.47 -12.40 3.98
CA ASN A 46 -29.50 -13.30 5.13
C ASN A 46 -28.51 -12.84 6.22
N LYS A 47 -28.69 -13.36 7.45
CA LYS A 47 -27.88 -12.97 8.61
C LYS A 47 -26.37 -13.22 8.42
N ASP A 48 -26.00 -14.31 7.72
CA ASP A 48 -24.60 -14.65 7.43
C ASP A 48 -23.94 -13.59 6.53
N MET A 49 -24.61 -13.17 5.46
CA MET A 49 -24.13 -12.13 4.56
C MET A 49 -23.99 -10.80 5.28
N ILE A 50 -24.96 -10.43 6.12
CA ILE A 50 -24.91 -9.19 6.92
C ILE A 50 -23.70 -9.21 7.85
N SER A 51 -23.45 -10.32 8.55
CA SER A 51 -22.30 -10.48 9.44
C SER A 51 -20.96 -10.35 8.69
N LYS A 52 -20.85 -10.97 7.51
CA LYS A 52 -19.65 -10.85 6.65
C LYS A 52 -19.43 -9.43 6.16
N LEU A 53 -20.49 -8.75 5.73
CA LEU A 53 -20.45 -7.34 5.32
C LEU A 53 -20.03 -6.43 6.48
N GLU A 54 -20.55 -6.68 7.68
CA GLU A 54 -20.18 -5.95 8.89
C GLU A 54 -18.69 -6.10 9.20
N ALA A 55 -18.18 -7.34 9.21
CA ALA A 55 -16.77 -7.64 9.47
C ALA A 55 -15.85 -6.96 8.45
N LEU A 56 -16.20 -6.99 7.17
CA LEU A 56 -15.47 -6.32 6.10
C LEU A 56 -15.49 -4.79 6.25
N CYS A 57 -16.64 -4.20 6.60
CA CYS A 57 -16.76 -2.77 6.83
C CYS A 57 -15.91 -2.31 8.03
N LYS A 58 -15.93 -3.07 9.13
CA LYS A 58 -15.09 -2.83 10.32
C LYS A 58 -13.62 -2.89 9.95
N PHE A 59 -13.20 -3.94 9.24
CA PHE A 59 -11.80 -4.07 8.80
C PHE A 59 -11.36 -2.88 7.94
N ASN A 60 -12.19 -2.51 6.95
CA ASN A 60 -11.87 -1.40 6.05
C ASN A 60 -11.74 -0.08 6.81
N ALA A 61 -12.68 0.21 7.71
CA ALA A 61 -12.69 1.45 8.47
C ALA A 61 -11.54 1.53 9.49
N LEU A 62 -11.24 0.42 10.20
CA LEU A 62 -10.24 0.40 11.27
C LEU A 62 -8.81 0.33 10.75
N PHE A 63 -8.58 -0.43 9.67
CA PHE A 63 -7.24 -0.76 9.20
C PHE A 63 -6.98 -0.28 7.77
N TYR A 64 -7.75 -0.76 6.80
CA TYR A 64 -7.38 -0.60 5.39
C TYR A 64 -7.33 0.86 4.94
N VAL A 65 -8.43 1.61 5.13
CA VAL A 65 -8.53 3.01 4.67
C VAL A 65 -7.48 3.88 5.34
N LYS A 66 -7.28 3.70 6.65
CA LYS A 66 -6.30 4.46 7.42
C LYS A 66 -4.87 4.26 6.89
N ASN A 67 -4.44 3.01 6.70
CA ASN A 67 -3.08 2.73 6.22
C ASN A 67 -2.91 3.10 4.75
N TRP A 68 -3.96 2.93 3.94
CA TRP A 68 -3.96 3.34 2.55
C TRP A 68 -3.76 4.84 2.38
N LEU A 69 -4.46 5.68 3.15
CA LEU A 69 -4.34 7.14 3.04
C LEU A 69 -2.94 7.66 3.37
N SER A 70 -2.16 6.90 4.15
CA SER A 70 -0.78 7.21 4.51
C SER A 70 0.27 6.42 3.73
N SER A 71 -0.12 5.57 2.77
CA SER A 71 0.82 4.66 2.07
C SER A 71 1.81 5.39 1.16
N SER A 72 1.49 6.61 0.75
CA SER A 72 2.38 7.47 -0.05
C SER A 72 3.46 8.17 0.78
N ILE A 73 3.40 8.10 2.11
CA ILE A 73 4.34 8.78 3.01
C ILE A 73 5.40 7.80 3.47
N VAL A 74 6.55 7.83 2.79
CA VAL A 74 7.67 6.89 2.95
C VAL A 74 8.22 6.88 4.36
N ALA A 75 8.41 8.08 4.90
CA ALA A 75 8.92 8.28 6.25
C ALA A 75 8.04 7.54 7.28
N ASP A 76 6.73 7.52 7.06
CA ASP A 76 5.77 6.90 7.95
C ASP A 76 5.57 5.41 7.66
N ALA A 77 5.99 4.90 6.50
CA ALA A 77 5.72 3.53 6.06
C ALA A 77 6.19 2.45 7.07
N PRO A 78 7.43 2.50 7.60
CA PRO A 78 7.85 1.53 8.61
C PRO A 78 7.01 1.61 9.89
N TYR A 79 6.66 2.83 10.32
CA TYR A 79 5.81 3.01 11.50
C TYR A 79 4.40 2.48 11.27
N ASN A 80 3.82 2.75 10.10
CA ASN A 80 2.45 2.36 9.74
C ASN A 80 2.33 0.84 9.69
N ASP A 81 3.25 0.17 9.02
CA ASP A 81 3.30 -1.28 8.94
C ASP A 81 3.50 -1.87 10.33
N PHE A 82 4.50 -1.39 11.08
CA PHE A 82 4.76 -1.89 12.42
C PHE A 82 3.54 -1.74 13.35
N LYS A 83 2.86 -0.59 13.28
CA LYS A 83 1.64 -0.32 14.03
C LYS A 83 0.49 -1.23 13.58
N LEU A 84 0.30 -1.42 12.28
CA LEU A 84 -0.74 -2.29 11.72
C LEU A 84 -0.59 -3.72 12.24
N TRP A 85 0.63 -4.25 12.32
CA TRP A 85 0.90 -5.57 12.89
C TRP A 85 0.39 -5.68 14.33
N HIS A 86 0.73 -4.72 15.19
CA HIS A 86 0.28 -4.69 16.58
C HIS A 86 -1.23 -4.50 16.71
N ASP A 87 -1.80 -3.60 15.92
CA ASP A 87 -3.24 -3.31 15.93
C ASP A 87 -4.04 -4.56 15.49
N LEU A 88 -3.58 -5.31 14.49
CA LEU A 88 -4.17 -6.58 14.06
C LEU A 88 -4.03 -7.66 15.15
N LYS A 89 -2.85 -7.84 15.74
CA LYS A 89 -2.68 -8.77 16.87
C LYS A 89 -3.64 -8.48 18.02
N LYS A 90 -3.86 -7.20 18.34
CA LYS A 90 -4.84 -6.79 19.34
C LYS A 90 -6.27 -7.05 18.87
N TYR A 91 -6.57 -6.83 17.59
CA TYR A 91 -7.89 -7.06 17.01
C TYR A 91 -8.30 -8.53 16.96
N CYS A 92 -7.33 -9.45 16.98
CA CYS A 92 -7.57 -10.90 17.06
C CYS A 92 -8.53 -11.29 18.20
N ARG A 93 -8.53 -10.56 19.32
CA ARG A 93 -9.48 -10.82 20.43
C ARG A 93 -10.95 -10.54 20.11
N HIS A 94 -11.21 -9.77 19.05
CA HIS A 94 -12.55 -9.37 18.62
C HIS A 94 -13.01 -10.18 17.40
N ASP A 95 -12.11 -10.36 16.43
CA ASP A 95 -12.38 -11.13 15.21
C ASP A 95 -11.12 -11.89 14.80
N PRO A 96 -10.92 -13.12 15.32
CA PRO A 96 -9.75 -13.93 15.02
C PRO A 96 -9.66 -14.27 13.53
N GLN A 97 -10.80 -14.48 12.86
CA GLN A 97 -10.83 -14.89 11.46
C GLN A 97 -10.28 -13.79 10.56
N VAL A 98 -10.82 -12.57 10.67
CA VAL A 98 -10.35 -11.42 9.89
C VAL A 98 -8.93 -11.05 10.27
N SER A 99 -8.61 -11.02 11.57
CA SER A 99 -7.26 -10.73 12.04
C SER A 99 -6.22 -11.69 11.45
N ASN A 100 -6.45 -13.00 11.54
CA ASN A 100 -5.51 -14.00 11.04
C ASN A 100 -5.36 -13.94 9.52
N ALA A 101 -6.46 -13.71 8.79
CA ALA A 101 -6.42 -13.52 7.34
C ALA A 101 -5.61 -12.28 6.95
N ALA A 102 -5.82 -11.15 7.65
CA ALA A 102 -5.09 -9.90 7.42
C ALA A 102 -3.60 -10.04 7.78
N MET A 103 -3.27 -10.68 8.89
CA MET A 103 -1.89 -10.95 9.29
C MET A 103 -1.15 -11.80 8.26
N LYS A 104 -1.78 -12.88 7.78
CA LYS A 104 -1.22 -13.73 6.71
C LYS A 104 -1.01 -12.96 5.40
N ALA A 105 -1.88 -11.99 5.10
CA ALA A 105 -1.69 -11.10 3.97
C ALA A 105 -0.48 -10.18 4.21
N MET A 106 -0.40 -9.57 5.38
CA MET A 106 0.67 -8.65 5.77
C MET A 106 2.06 -9.30 5.77
N GLU A 107 2.19 -10.58 6.15
CA GLU A 107 3.46 -11.33 6.13
C GLU A 107 4.13 -11.38 4.74
N ARG A 108 3.36 -11.14 3.67
CA ARG A 108 3.88 -11.08 2.29
C ARG A 108 4.35 -9.67 1.88
N HIS A 109 4.09 -8.66 2.71
CA HIS A 109 4.32 -7.25 2.41
C HIS A 109 5.13 -6.54 3.50
N LEU A 110 6.16 -7.20 4.05
CA LEU A 110 6.98 -6.68 5.14
C LEU A 110 8.20 -5.84 4.66
N TRP A 111 8.16 -5.34 3.42
CA TRP A 111 9.27 -4.62 2.80
C TRP A 111 9.69 -3.38 3.59
N TYR A 112 8.75 -2.60 4.13
CA TYR A 112 9.10 -1.41 4.91
C TYR A 112 9.68 -1.70 6.30
N LEU A 113 9.68 -2.97 6.70
CA LEU A 113 10.23 -3.43 7.97
C LEU A 113 11.61 -4.10 7.79
N THR A 114 12.16 -4.16 6.58
CA THR A 114 13.55 -4.59 6.37
C THR A 114 14.52 -3.52 6.84
N GLU A 115 15.79 -3.87 7.04
CA GLU A 115 16.82 -2.95 7.52
C GLU A 115 16.97 -1.70 6.63
N GLU A 116 16.91 -1.89 5.30
CA GLU A 116 17.07 -0.84 4.29
C GLU A 116 15.95 0.21 4.34
N CYS A 117 14.73 -0.20 4.71
CA CYS A 117 13.55 0.66 4.73
C CYS A 117 13.17 1.13 6.13
N ALA A 118 13.43 0.34 7.17
CA ALA A 118 13.10 0.69 8.55
C ALA A 118 13.76 2.01 8.98
N VAL A 119 14.94 2.32 8.42
CA VAL A 119 15.68 3.57 8.65
C VAL A 119 14.91 4.82 8.20
N PHE A 120 13.98 4.72 7.25
CA PHE A 120 13.14 5.85 6.81
C PHE A 120 12.29 6.44 7.95
N SER A 121 12.01 5.63 8.97
CA SER A 121 11.29 6.08 10.15
C SER A 121 12.01 7.18 10.94
N LEU A 122 13.33 7.38 10.75
CA LEU A 122 14.06 8.52 11.29
C LEU A 122 13.45 9.87 10.88
N PHE A 123 12.73 9.93 9.77
CA PHE A 123 12.11 11.13 9.22
C PHE A 123 10.60 11.21 9.49
N SER A 124 10.04 10.24 10.22
CA SER A 124 8.63 10.20 10.57
C SER A 124 8.33 11.17 11.72
N ASN A 125 7.29 11.97 11.55
CA ASN A 125 6.73 12.78 12.63
C ASN A 125 5.83 11.96 13.57
N ARG A 126 5.61 10.67 13.28
CA ARG A 126 4.81 9.76 14.11
C ARG A 126 5.62 9.13 15.25
N LEU A 127 6.95 9.17 15.15
CA LEU A 127 7.85 8.76 16.22
C LEU A 127 8.18 9.94 17.13
N SER A 128 8.24 9.66 18.43
CA SER A 128 8.75 10.61 19.41
C SER A 128 10.24 10.86 19.21
N SER A 129 10.74 12.00 19.69
CA SER A 129 12.17 12.32 19.64
C SER A 129 13.04 11.27 20.33
N SER A 130 12.54 10.61 21.38
CA SER A 130 13.26 9.53 22.06
C SER A 130 13.36 8.26 21.22
N GLU A 131 12.30 7.89 20.48
CA GLU A 131 12.32 6.76 19.56
C GLU A 131 13.25 7.03 18.37
N ARG A 132 13.18 8.23 17.77
CA ARG A 132 14.08 8.64 16.68
C ARG A 132 15.54 8.63 17.13
N GLN A 133 15.82 9.15 18.33
CA GLN A 133 17.16 9.12 18.91
C GLN A 133 17.63 7.69 19.17
N LEU A 134 16.75 6.79 19.62
CA LEU A 134 17.10 5.39 19.85
C LEU A 134 17.49 4.70 18.55
N ILE A 135 16.74 4.91 17.46
CA ILE A 135 17.05 4.38 16.13
C ILE A 135 18.42 4.88 15.66
N ALA A 136 18.69 6.19 15.76
CA ALA A 136 19.97 6.78 15.38
C ALA A 136 21.14 6.22 16.20
N ARG A 137 20.98 6.08 17.52
CA ARG A 137 21.99 5.46 18.39
C ARG A 137 22.23 3.98 18.06
N THR A 138 21.18 3.23 17.72
CA THR A 138 21.34 1.84 17.28
C THR A 138 22.15 1.79 15.99
N LEU A 139 21.84 2.65 15.02
CA LEU A 139 22.56 2.72 13.75
C LEU A 139 24.05 3.05 13.94
N LEU A 140 24.36 4.05 14.77
CA LEU A 140 25.75 4.47 15.05
C LEU A 140 26.60 3.41 15.75
N ARG A 141 25.99 2.43 16.43
CA ARG A 141 26.72 1.30 17.02
C ARG A 141 27.17 0.27 15.99
N ILE A 142 26.60 0.32 14.79
CA ILE A 142 26.86 -0.61 13.71
C ILE A 142 27.82 0.08 12.73
N PRO A 143 29.02 -0.48 12.47
CA PRO A 143 29.92 0.12 11.49
C PRO A 143 29.28 0.10 10.09
N PRO A 144 29.41 1.18 9.29
CA PRO A 144 28.96 1.18 7.90
C PRO A 144 29.61 0.04 7.11
N PRO A 145 28.85 -0.75 6.34
CA PRO A 145 29.42 -1.74 5.41
C PRO A 145 30.36 -1.06 4.41
N LYS A 146 31.45 -1.76 4.04
CA LYS A 146 32.37 -1.28 3.00
C LYS A 146 31.73 -1.33 1.61
N GLU A 147 30.91 -2.36 1.40
CA GLU A 147 30.18 -2.61 0.16
C GLU A 147 28.76 -3.05 0.52
N PHE A 148 27.80 -2.67 -0.30
CA PHE A 148 26.44 -3.15 -0.22
C PHE A 148 26.25 -4.20 -1.32
N GLU A 149 25.81 -5.40 -0.96
CA GLU A 149 25.54 -6.47 -1.93
C GLU A 149 24.56 -5.98 -3.00
N SER A 150 24.96 -6.09 -4.27
CA SER A 150 24.18 -5.63 -5.42
C SER A 150 23.18 -6.67 -5.94
N GLU A 151 23.21 -7.88 -5.39
CA GLU A 151 22.33 -8.95 -5.84
C GLU A 151 20.89 -8.67 -5.42
N ARG A 152 19.97 -8.80 -6.38
CA ARG A 152 18.51 -8.74 -6.14
C ARG A 152 18.08 -10.01 -5.39
N VAL A 153 18.50 -10.12 -4.13
CA VAL A 153 18.08 -11.19 -3.22
C VAL A 153 16.72 -10.81 -2.67
N HIS A 154 15.83 -11.80 -2.53
CA HIS A 154 14.59 -11.59 -1.80
C HIS A 154 14.90 -11.05 -0.39
N PRO A 155 14.28 -9.95 0.04
CA PRO A 155 14.55 -9.40 1.36
C PRO A 155 14.26 -10.45 2.43
N THR A 156 15.15 -10.56 3.40
CA THR A 156 14.89 -11.37 4.59
C THR A 156 13.92 -10.59 5.47
N PHE A 157 12.69 -11.07 5.57
CA PHE A 157 11.70 -10.43 6.43
C PHE A 157 11.98 -10.70 7.91
N PRO A 158 11.82 -9.69 8.79
CA PRO A 158 12.09 -9.89 10.19
C PRO A 158 10.97 -10.68 10.87
N ILE A 159 11.34 -11.43 11.91
CA ILE A 159 10.39 -12.12 12.78
C ILE A 159 10.13 -11.23 13.99
N PHE A 160 8.90 -10.75 14.13
CA PHE A 160 8.52 -9.86 15.23
C PHE A 160 7.74 -10.60 16.32
N ASN A 161 7.88 -10.10 17.55
CA ASN A 161 7.05 -10.46 18.69
C ASN A 161 6.52 -9.18 19.36
N HIS A 162 5.80 -9.33 20.47
CA HIS A 162 5.18 -8.20 21.16
C HIS A 162 6.17 -7.23 21.84
N SER A 163 7.44 -7.62 22.03
CA SER A 163 8.48 -6.78 22.62
C SER A 163 9.43 -6.15 21.59
N THR A 164 9.29 -6.52 20.31
CA THR A 164 10.02 -5.88 19.21
C THR A 164 9.77 -4.37 19.23
N LYS A 165 10.83 -3.60 18.98
CA LYS A 165 10.76 -2.15 18.77
C LYS A 165 11.22 -1.84 17.36
N LEU A 166 10.78 -0.73 16.78
CA LEU A 166 11.25 -0.35 15.44
C LEU A 166 12.78 -0.20 15.38
N SER A 167 13.41 0.24 16.48
CA SER A 167 14.86 0.32 16.62
C SER A 167 15.58 -1.02 16.55
N SER A 168 14.91 -2.15 16.79
CA SER A 168 15.53 -3.48 16.65
C SER A 168 15.56 -3.97 15.20
N LEU A 169 14.95 -3.24 14.27
CA LEU A 169 14.97 -3.54 12.83
C LEU A 169 16.12 -2.84 12.11
N ILE A 170 16.92 -2.08 12.85
CA ILE A 170 18.08 -1.36 12.32
C ILE A 170 19.27 -2.30 12.32
N GLY A 171 19.87 -2.45 11.14
CA GLY A 171 21.01 -3.32 10.92
C GLY A 171 22.03 -2.71 9.96
N PRO A 172 23.05 -3.47 9.54
CA PRO A 172 24.09 -2.99 8.64
C PRO A 172 23.54 -2.42 7.33
N LYS A 173 22.45 -2.99 6.80
CA LYS A 173 21.89 -2.52 5.52
C LYS A 173 21.11 -1.20 5.65
N SER A 174 20.79 -0.75 6.86
CA SER A 174 20.21 0.58 7.09
C SER A 174 21.12 1.73 6.66
N TRP A 175 22.43 1.48 6.57
CA TRP A 175 23.40 2.45 6.04
C TRP A 175 23.25 2.71 4.54
N PHE A 176 22.52 1.86 3.81
CA PHE A 176 22.35 1.94 2.36
C PHE A 176 21.76 3.28 1.91
N LEU A 177 20.83 3.85 2.70
CA LEU A 177 20.24 5.15 2.41
C LEU A 177 21.32 6.24 2.31
N PHE A 178 22.15 6.37 3.35
CA PHE A 178 23.18 7.40 3.43
C PHE A 178 24.27 7.20 2.38
N HIS A 179 24.66 5.94 2.16
CA HIS A 179 25.61 5.58 1.12
C HIS A 179 25.10 5.95 -0.28
N SER A 180 23.84 5.59 -0.60
CA SER A 180 23.24 5.85 -1.92
C SER A 180 23.05 7.34 -2.19
N MET A 181 22.81 8.14 -1.15
CA MET A 181 22.68 9.59 -1.26
C MET A 181 24.04 10.32 -1.26
N GLY A 182 25.12 9.67 -0.84
CA GLY A 182 26.44 10.30 -0.72
C GLY A 182 26.50 11.36 0.39
N ILE A 183 25.65 11.27 1.41
CA ILE A 183 25.56 12.26 2.50
C ILE A 183 26.23 11.76 3.78
N GLY A 184 26.78 12.70 4.54
CA GLY A 184 27.33 12.44 5.87
C GLY A 184 26.24 12.13 6.91
N ALA A 185 26.56 11.24 7.83
CA ALA A 185 25.62 10.77 8.86
C ALA A 185 26.00 11.23 10.28
N GLU A 186 26.89 12.22 10.40
CA GLU A 186 27.39 12.76 11.66
C GLU A 186 26.25 13.34 12.52
N TRP A 187 25.20 13.86 11.87
CA TRP A 187 24.02 14.41 12.52
C TRP A 187 23.26 13.38 13.36
N LEU A 188 23.36 12.08 13.06
CA LEU A 188 22.76 11.01 13.88
C LEU A 188 23.26 11.03 15.34
N GLY A 189 24.48 11.55 15.55
CA GLY A 189 25.09 11.66 16.87
C GLY A 189 24.58 12.85 17.69
N LYS A 190 23.98 13.84 17.01
CA LYS A 190 23.43 15.03 17.65
C LYS A 190 22.06 14.73 18.27
N PRO A 191 21.60 15.56 19.24
CA PRO A 191 20.21 15.53 19.70
C PRO A 191 19.22 15.76 18.55
N VAL A 192 18.07 15.07 18.55
CA VAL A 192 17.02 15.23 17.52
C VAL A 192 16.58 16.69 17.32
N SER A 193 16.61 17.51 18.37
CA SER A 193 16.27 18.94 18.30
C SER A 193 17.21 19.73 17.37
N GLU A 194 18.43 19.26 17.17
CA GLU A 194 19.46 19.92 16.35
C GLU A 194 19.49 19.40 14.90
N TRP A 195 18.82 18.28 14.60
CA TRP A 195 18.85 17.66 13.28
C TRP A 195 18.35 18.60 12.19
N TYR A 196 17.29 19.37 12.47
CA TYR A 196 16.70 20.32 11.52
C TYR A 196 17.65 21.44 11.07
N ASN A 197 18.76 21.65 11.77
CA ASN A 197 19.78 22.64 11.40
C ASN A 197 20.91 22.03 10.55
N ASP A 198 20.95 20.70 10.42
CA ASP A 198 22.01 20.00 9.70
C ASP A 198 21.65 19.84 8.21
N PRO A 199 22.48 20.32 7.28
CA PRO A 199 22.20 20.23 5.84
C PRO A 199 22.02 18.79 5.35
N ASN A 200 22.81 17.84 5.86
CA ASN A 200 22.73 16.44 5.43
C ASN A 200 21.41 15.80 5.89
N TYR A 201 20.92 16.18 7.07
CA TYR A 201 19.60 15.76 7.54
C TYR A 201 18.49 16.33 6.66
N GLN A 202 18.54 17.62 6.34
CA GLN A 202 17.52 18.27 5.50
C GLN A 202 17.46 17.64 4.10
N GLU A 203 18.62 17.30 3.52
CA GLU A 203 18.71 16.61 2.23
C GLU A 203 18.11 15.20 2.32
N ALA A 204 18.47 14.41 3.34
CA ALA A 204 17.91 13.09 3.60
C ALA A 204 16.38 13.13 3.80
N GLU A 205 15.90 14.07 4.62
CA GLU A 205 14.48 14.26 4.88
C GLU A 205 13.73 14.60 3.60
N THR A 206 14.29 15.52 2.79
CA THR A 206 13.71 15.92 1.52
C THR A 206 13.61 14.72 0.58
N TYR A 207 14.68 13.93 0.45
CA TYR A 207 14.66 12.72 -0.38
C TYR A 207 13.59 11.73 0.07
N VAL A 208 13.59 11.35 1.36
CA VAL A 208 12.64 10.36 1.90
C VAL A 208 11.20 10.85 1.77
N ARG A 209 10.93 12.16 1.91
CA ARG A 209 9.57 12.70 1.72
C ARG A 209 9.08 12.66 0.28
N HIS A 210 9.97 12.64 -0.71
CA HIS A 210 9.62 12.72 -2.13
C HIS A 210 9.81 11.41 -2.91
N VAL A 211 10.53 10.43 -2.35
CA VAL A 211 10.74 9.15 -3.04
C VAL A 211 9.39 8.46 -3.27
N LYS A 212 9.14 8.07 -4.52
CA LYS A 212 7.91 7.38 -4.89
C LYS A 212 8.03 5.91 -4.50
N VAL A 213 7.25 5.49 -3.52
CA VAL A 213 7.26 4.12 -2.98
C VAL A 213 6.01 3.33 -3.33
N VAL A 214 5.07 3.95 -4.05
CA VAL A 214 3.84 3.29 -4.47
C VAL A 214 4.16 2.36 -5.65
N ASN A 215 4.64 1.16 -5.31
CA ASN A 215 4.71 0.03 -6.24
C ASN A 215 3.32 -0.46 -6.65
N ASP A 216 2.24 -0.02 -6.00
CA ASP A 216 0.88 -0.43 -6.36
C ASP A 216 0.55 -0.12 -7.82
N LEU A 217 1.09 0.96 -8.41
CA LEU A 217 0.79 1.27 -9.81
C LEU A 217 1.46 0.24 -10.75
N SER A 218 2.72 -0.09 -10.52
CA SER A 218 3.46 -1.11 -11.27
C SER A 218 2.95 -2.53 -11.00
N GLU A 219 2.66 -2.90 -9.75
CA GLU A 219 2.05 -4.20 -9.42
C GLU A 219 0.66 -4.34 -10.05
N ARG A 220 -0.14 -3.26 -10.07
CA ARG A 220 -1.44 -3.24 -10.76
C ARG A 220 -1.28 -3.35 -12.27
N ASP A 221 -0.33 -2.66 -12.88
CA ASP A 221 -0.09 -2.74 -14.31
C ASP A 221 0.40 -4.14 -14.71
N VAL A 222 1.29 -4.74 -13.92
CA VAL A 222 1.74 -6.13 -14.12
C VAL A 222 0.58 -7.11 -13.95
N LYS A 223 -0.26 -6.95 -12.91
CA LYS A 223 -1.41 -7.83 -12.70
C LYS A 223 -2.45 -7.68 -13.80
N LEU A 224 -2.75 -6.44 -14.23
CA LEU A 224 -3.64 -6.16 -15.35
C LEU A 224 -3.12 -6.82 -16.62
N MET A 225 -1.80 -6.75 -16.86
CA MET A 225 -1.17 -7.37 -18.01
C MET A 225 -1.21 -8.89 -17.95
N GLN A 226 -1.00 -9.49 -16.77
CA GLN A 226 -1.13 -10.93 -16.55
C GLN A 226 -2.57 -11.40 -16.78
N ASP A 227 -3.55 -10.72 -16.20
CA ASP A 227 -4.96 -11.06 -16.36
C ASP A 227 -5.40 -10.89 -17.82
N PHE A 228 -4.97 -9.83 -18.50
CA PHE A 228 -5.21 -9.64 -19.92
C PHE A 228 -4.57 -10.75 -20.77
N SER A 229 -3.28 -11.03 -20.55
CA SER A 229 -2.52 -12.07 -21.28
C SER A 229 -3.15 -13.45 -21.16
N THR A 230 -3.72 -13.78 -19.99
CA THR A 230 -4.39 -15.06 -19.74
C THR A 230 -5.85 -15.10 -20.19
N SER A 231 -6.50 -13.95 -20.34
CA SER A 231 -7.91 -13.87 -20.76
C SER A 231 -8.14 -14.05 -22.26
N VAL A 232 -7.14 -13.76 -23.11
CA VAL A 232 -7.31 -13.78 -24.57
C VAL A 232 -6.88 -15.11 -25.20
N THR A 233 -5.66 -15.57 -24.91
CA THR A 233 -5.12 -16.83 -25.45
C THR A 233 -3.92 -17.30 -24.62
N ASN A 234 -3.70 -18.61 -24.53
CA ASN A 234 -2.52 -19.19 -23.87
C ASN A 234 -1.36 -19.46 -24.85
N ASP A 235 -1.57 -19.26 -26.15
CA ASP A 235 -0.54 -19.44 -27.18
C ASP A 235 0.42 -18.24 -27.23
N GLU A 236 1.73 -18.48 -27.08
CA GLU A 236 2.73 -17.41 -27.05
C GLU A 236 2.86 -16.64 -28.37
N THR A 237 2.70 -17.33 -29.50
CA THR A 237 2.81 -16.70 -30.83
C THR A 237 1.68 -15.71 -31.03
N GLN A 238 0.45 -16.10 -30.69
CA GLN A 238 -0.71 -15.21 -30.72
C GLN A 238 -0.57 -14.04 -29.75
N LYS A 239 0.04 -14.23 -28.56
CA LYS A 239 0.33 -13.13 -27.62
C LYS A 239 1.27 -12.09 -28.20
N GLN A 240 2.33 -12.51 -28.89
CA GLN A 240 3.26 -11.58 -29.55
C GLN A 240 2.57 -10.76 -30.64
N PHE A 241 1.74 -11.40 -31.47
CA PHE A 241 0.95 -10.67 -32.47
C PHE A 241 -0.05 -9.70 -31.84
N LEU A 242 -0.75 -10.12 -30.78
CA LEU A 242 -1.68 -9.26 -30.05
C LEU A 242 -1.00 -8.00 -29.51
N LEU A 243 0.21 -8.12 -28.95
CA LEU A 243 0.99 -6.97 -28.48
C LEU A 243 1.30 -5.98 -29.59
N GLN A 244 1.68 -6.47 -30.77
CA GLN A 244 1.95 -5.61 -31.94
C GLN A 244 0.68 -4.91 -32.42
N VAL A 245 -0.45 -5.61 -32.44
CA VAL A 245 -1.76 -5.05 -32.82
C VAL A 245 -2.20 -3.99 -31.81
N VAL A 246 -2.07 -4.25 -30.50
CA VAL A 246 -2.41 -3.30 -29.45
C VAL A 246 -1.52 -2.05 -29.51
N ASP A 247 -0.21 -2.19 -29.73
CA ASP A 247 0.70 -1.06 -29.90
C ASP A 247 0.35 -0.23 -31.14
N TYR A 248 0.08 -0.89 -32.27
CA TYR A 248 -0.39 -0.23 -33.48
C TYR A 248 -1.68 0.56 -33.21
N HIS A 249 -2.69 -0.04 -32.59
CA HIS A 249 -3.94 0.64 -32.24
C HIS A 249 -3.72 1.80 -31.27
N ARG A 250 -2.88 1.66 -30.23
CA ARG A 250 -2.57 2.76 -29.30
C ARG A 250 -1.89 3.95 -29.99
N LYS A 251 -1.07 3.72 -31.01
CA LYS A 251 -0.50 4.79 -31.84
C LYS A 251 -1.57 5.51 -32.67
N GLN A 252 -2.58 4.78 -33.16
CA GLN A 252 -3.72 5.36 -33.90
C GLN A 252 -4.73 6.06 -32.97
N THR A 253 -4.88 5.58 -31.73
CA THR A 253 -5.72 6.19 -30.68
C THR A 253 -4.89 6.57 -29.45
N PRO A 254 -4.18 7.70 -29.51
CA PRO A 254 -3.34 8.13 -28.39
C PRO A 254 -4.15 8.54 -27.16
N ASN A 255 -5.46 8.82 -27.31
CA ASN A 255 -6.33 9.18 -26.20
C ASN A 255 -7.78 8.67 -26.43
N PHE A 256 -8.55 8.62 -25.33
CA PHE A 256 -9.95 8.19 -25.33
C PHE A 256 -10.94 9.36 -25.52
N GLN A 257 -10.52 10.45 -26.15
CA GLN A 257 -11.41 11.57 -26.41
C GLN A 257 -12.41 11.19 -27.51
N LYS A 258 -13.65 11.68 -27.38
CA LYS A 258 -14.75 11.39 -28.31
C LYS A 258 -14.38 11.76 -29.75
N GLU A 259 -13.64 12.86 -29.95
CA GLU A 259 -13.14 13.30 -31.25
C GLU A 259 -12.16 12.31 -31.89
N THR A 260 -11.25 11.74 -31.10
CA THR A 260 -10.27 10.74 -31.56
C THR A 260 -10.94 9.42 -31.91
N LEU A 261 -11.93 9.00 -31.12
CA LEU A 261 -12.68 7.76 -31.37
C LEU A 261 -13.58 7.87 -32.61
N ASN A 262 -14.18 9.05 -32.84
CA ASN A 262 -15.01 9.28 -34.03
C ASN A 262 -14.21 9.23 -35.35
N LYS A 263 -12.89 9.48 -35.31
CA LYS A 263 -12.02 9.38 -36.50
C LYS A 263 -11.74 7.94 -36.92
N LEU A 264 -11.86 6.98 -36.00
CA LEU A 264 -11.72 5.55 -36.31
C LEU A 264 -13.00 4.94 -36.90
N SER A 265 -14.18 5.47 -36.57
CA SER A 265 -15.47 4.95 -37.02
C SER A 265 -15.86 5.35 -38.45
N LEU A 266 -14.92 5.89 -39.22
CA LEU A 266 -15.08 6.31 -40.63
C LEU A 266 -14.46 5.32 -41.64
N ILE A 267 -14.15 4.10 -41.20
CA ILE A 267 -13.81 2.94 -42.03
C ILE A 267 -14.93 1.91 -41.84
#